data_AF-A0A6I3NC54-F1
#
_entry.id   AF-A0A6I3NC54-F1
#
_cell.length_a   1.000
_cell.length_b   1.000
_cell.length_c   1.000
_cell.angle_alpha   90.00
_cell.angle_beta   90.00
_cell.angle_gamma   90.00
#
_symmetry.space_group_name_H-M   'P 1'
#
loop_
_entity.id
_entity.type
_entity.pdbx_description
1 polymer ?
#
loop_
_entity_poly.entity_id
_entity_poly.type
_entity_poly.pdbx_seq_one_letter_code
_entity_poly.pdbx_strand_id
1 'polypeptide(L)'
;MQNNPLKNTFLIIAFFIIPVIFSGCSKEISTSPTEPILEGEMPVTINTSTQFQTIRGFGGAAIHNWIADLTSTQMTKAFSTTDGIGLSVMRVRIPSSSDQFSGEVPQINAAKQFGVSVIATAWSAPASMKTSNNVVGGKLKPDSYSAYAAYLRSYNTAVGGVTSISPWNEPNYVVSYEGMNNNAAEIGNFLSMYADSCGTKVVAPETFNMSKSINDSVLAIAGAKLTTICGHIYGTTPYKYSVGKEIWMTEHYTNSTDSGNVWSGAINVAKEIHNCMTSGYSMYVWWYIRRFYGLIDENSNITKRGYAMAHFAKWIRPGYYRVSCTETPQDGIYCTAFSNGSKLIIVAINQNDYAINYTFNYSGLSATGFTGYSTTKAANLVSKNTTTSGNAVVFPLPASSITTLVSN
;
A
#
# COMPACT_ATOMS: atom_id res chain seq x y z
N MET A 1 -84.35 -22.44 49.15
CA MET A 1 -84.09 -23.06 50.47
C MET A 1 -82.62 -22.90 50.78
N GLN A 2 -82.33 -22.37 51.99
CA GLN A 2 -81.03 -22.15 52.68
C GLN A 2 -80.08 -21.10 52.06
N ASN A 3 -79.96 -19.87 52.61
CA ASN A 3 -79.25 -19.41 53.85
C ASN A 3 -77.74 -19.72 53.78
N ASN A 4 -76.77 -18.80 53.93
CA ASN A 4 -76.61 -17.69 54.89
C ASN A 4 -75.31 -16.87 54.54
N PRO A 5 -74.85 -15.80 55.25
CA PRO A 5 -75.29 -14.40 55.10
C PRO A 5 -74.14 -13.33 54.99
N LEU A 6 -74.60 -12.07 54.86
CA LEU A 6 -73.92 -10.75 54.82
C LEU A 6 -72.88 -10.45 55.92
N LYS A 7 -71.94 -9.51 55.63
CA LYS A 7 -71.77 -8.22 56.38
C LYS A 7 -70.70 -7.28 55.77
N ASN A 8 -71.17 -6.08 55.39
CA ASN A 8 -70.64 -4.70 55.62
C ASN A 8 -69.15 -4.38 55.29
N THR A 9 -68.75 -3.23 54.73
CA THR A 9 -69.23 -1.87 54.98
C THR A 9 -68.58 -0.82 54.04
N PHE A 10 -69.29 0.29 53.86
CA PHE A 10 -68.89 1.67 53.50
C PHE A 10 -68.55 2.05 52.05
N LEU A 11 -69.53 2.72 51.44
CA LEU A 11 -69.44 3.58 50.26
C LEU A 11 -69.28 5.04 50.74
N ILE A 12 -68.18 5.71 50.37
CA ILE A 12 -68.05 7.16 50.44
C ILE A 12 -67.96 7.69 49.01
N ILE A 13 -68.92 8.52 48.64
CA ILE A 13 -69.04 9.23 47.37
C ILE A 13 -68.10 10.44 47.43
N ALA A 14 -67.18 10.57 46.47
CA ALA A 14 -66.45 11.80 46.21
C ALA A 14 -66.50 12.12 44.71
N PHE A 15 -66.84 13.37 44.42
CA PHE A 15 -67.14 13.93 43.10
C PHE A 15 -65.97 13.83 42.11
N PHE A 16 -66.27 13.38 40.89
CA PHE A 16 -65.39 13.46 39.72
C PHE A 16 -65.41 14.89 39.14
N ILE A 17 -64.27 15.56 39.16
CA ILE A 17 -63.94 16.65 38.23
C ILE A 17 -63.01 16.04 37.17
N ILE A 18 -63.43 16.11 35.90
CA ILE A 18 -62.65 15.65 34.74
C ILE A 18 -61.83 16.84 34.23
N PRO A 19 -60.49 16.81 34.24
CA PRO A 19 -59.68 17.72 33.44
C PRO A 19 -59.52 17.13 32.03
N VAL A 20 -60.04 17.85 31.04
CA VAL A 20 -59.80 17.61 29.61
C VAL A 20 -58.31 17.86 29.33
N ILE A 21 -57.55 16.80 29.04
CA ILE A 21 -56.16 16.90 28.62
C ILE A 21 -56.15 17.23 27.13
N PHE A 22 -55.82 18.47 26.78
CA PHE A 22 -55.44 18.84 25.41
C PHE A 22 -54.07 18.24 25.09
N SER A 23 -54.04 17.29 24.15
CA SER A 23 -52.81 16.74 23.59
C SER A 23 -52.21 17.77 22.62
N GLY A 24 -51.30 18.60 23.12
CA GLY A 24 -50.47 19.47 22.31
C GLY A 24 -49.27 18.69 21.76
N CYS A 25 -49.31 18.35 20.48
CA CYS A 25 -48.13 17.90 19.74
C CYS A 25 -47.18 19.09 19.53
N SER A 26 -46.32 19.39 20.50
CA SER A 26 -45.13 20.21 20.27
C SER A 26 -44.01 19.31 19.77
N LYS A 27 -43.69 19.45 18.48
CA LYS A 27 -42.53 18.84 17.83
C LYS A 27 -41.28 19.43 18.49
N GLU A 28 -40.68 18.72 19.44
CA GLU A 28 -39.35 19.08 19.92
C GLU A 28 -38.38 18.94 18.75
N ILE A 29 -37.90 20.08 18.25
CA ILE A 29 -36.74 20.12 17.37
C ILE A 29 -35.55 19.73 18.25
N SER A 30 -35.15 18.46 18.19
CA SER A 30 -33.84 18.02 18.65
C SER A 30 -32.78 18.78 17.86
N THR A 31 -32.37 19.94 18.38
CA THR A 31 -31.07 20.52 18.05
C THR A 31 -30.05 19.74 18.85
N SER A 32 -29.69 18.55 18.36
CA SER A 32 -28.46 17.91 18.83
C SER A 32 -27.35 18.94 18.62
N PRO A 33 -26.61 19.37 19.66
CA PRO A 33 -25.49 20.26 19.46
C PRO A 33 -24.52 19.54 18.52
N THR A 34 -24.32 20.10 17.33
CA THR A 34 -23.20 19.70 16.48
C THR A 34 -21.96 19.88 17.32
N GLU A 35 -21.31 18.77 17.69
CA GLU A 35 -20.01 18.83 18.34
C GLU A 35 -19.11 19.78 17.54
N PRO A 36 -18.38 20.69 18.22
CA PRO A 36 -17.48 21.60 17.53
C PRO A 36 -16.46 20.77 16.75
N ILE A 37 -16.34 21.02 15.45
CA ILE A 37 -15.30 20.37 14.65
C ILE A 37 -13.97 20.89 15.18
N LEU A 38 -13.17 20.00 15.75
CA LEU A 38 -11.84 20.34 16.28
C LEU A 38 -10.97 20.89 15.16
N GLU A 39 -10.10 21.85 15.49
CA GLU A 39 -9.07 22.35 14.58
C GLU A 39 -7.73 21.69 14.89
N GLY A 40 -6.92 21.48 13.85
CA GLY A 40 -5.56 20.94 13.97
C GLY A 40 -4.68 21.77 14.91
N GLU A 41 -3.93 21.11 15.78
CA GLU A 41 -3.02 21.77 16.73
C GLU A 41 -1.95 22.62 16.05
N MET A 42 -1.34 22.11 14.96
CA MET A 42 -0.35 22.82 14.16
C MET A 42 -0.69 22.69 12.67
N PRO A 43 -0.56 23.74 11.85
CA PRO A 43 -0.80 23.61 10.42
C PRO A 43 0.23 22.69 9.76
N VAL A 44 -0.20 21.91 8.76
CA VAL A 44 0.72 21.19 7.87
C VAL A 44 1.37 22.19 6.93
N THR A 45 2.70 22.23 6.91
CA THR A 45 3.47 23.09 6.01
C THR A 45 4.14 22.25 4.92
N ILE A 46 3.96 22.65 3.66
CA ILE A 46 4.47 21.96 2.48
C ILE A 46 5.30 22.92 1.62
N ASN A 47 6.46 22.46 1.16
CA ASN A 47 7.29 23.19 0.22
C ASN A 47 7.68 22.28 -0.95
N THR A 48 7.12 22.54 -2.13
CA THR A 48 7.34 21.73 -3.34
C THR A 48 8.72 21.93 -3.97
N SER A 49 9.45 22.98 -3.57
CA SER A 49 10.82 23.23 -4.02
C SER A 49 11.83 22.35 -3.31
N THR A 50 11.51 21.85 -2.11
CA THR A 50 12.35 20.88 -1.38
C THR A 50 11.94 19.46 -1.76
N GLN A 51 12.65 18.88 -2.72
CA GLN A 51 12.38 17.54 -3.25
C GLN A 51 13.21 16.47 -2.53
N PHE A 52 12.64 15.27 -2.40
CA PHE A 52 13.33 14.08 -1.90
C PHE A 52 13.39 13.01 -3.00
N GLN A 53 13.02 11.76 -2.68
CA GLN A 53 13.10 10.66 -3.64
C GLN A 53 12.01 10.76 -4.72
N THR A 54 12.35 10.33 -5.93
CA THR A 54 11.35 10.09 -6.97
C THR A 54 10.58 8.80 -6.66
N ILE A 55 9.27 8.84 -6.89
CA ILE A 55 8.35 7.72 -6.74
C ILE A 55 8.35 6.92 -8.05
N ARG A 56 8.66 5.63 -7.92
CA ARG A 56 8.67 4.64 -9.00
C ARG A 56 7.33 3.92 -9.12
N GLY A 57 6.60 3.80 -8.02
CA GLY A 57 5.22 3.36 -8.06
C GLY A 57 4.77 2.56 -6.85
N PHE A 58 3.53 2.11 -6.95
CA PHE A 58 2.86 1.30 -5.94
C PHE A 58 2.30 0.08 -6.65
N GLY A 59 2.45 -1.10 -6.04
CA GLY A 59 2.15 -2.35 -6.73
C GLY A 59 1.69 -3.48 -5.84
N GLY A 60 1.59 -4.64 -6.46
CA GLY A 60 1.45 -5.92 -5.79
C GLY A 60 1.95 -7.07 -6.64
N ALA A 61 2.04 -8.24 -6.02
CA ALA A 61 2.44 -9.48 -6.67
C ALA A 61 1.26 -10.21 -7.33
N ALA A 62 1.53 -10.78 -8.50
CA ALA A 62 0.66 -11.70 -9.20
C ALA A 62 1.51 -12.93 -9.58
N ILE A 63 1.37 -14.02 -8.82
CA ILE A 63 2.24 -15.19 -8.94
C ILE A 63 1.48 -16.34 -9.59
N HIS A 64 1.73 -16.51 -10.88
CA HIS A 64 1.18 -17.59 -11.68
C HIS A 64 1.58 -18.96 -11.11
N ASN A 65 0.69 -19.95 -11.27
CA ASN A 65 0.77 -21.33 -10.73
C ASN A 65 0.75 -21.50 -9.20
N TRP A 66 1.02 -20.46 -8.40
CA TRP A 66 0.86 -20.55 -6.94
C TRP A 66 -0.58 -20.23 -6.52
N ILE A 67 -1.20 -19.29 -7.22
CA ILE A 67 -2.64 -19.00 -7.16
C ILE A 67 -3.15 -18.74 -8.59
N ALA A 68 -4.47 -18.68 -8.77
CA ALA A 68 -5.04 -18.36 -10.07
C ALA A 68 -4.58 -16.96 -10.55
N ASP A 69 -4.42 -16.78 -11.85
CA ASP A 69 -4.08 -15.49 -12.44
C ASP A 69 -5.18 -14.45 -12.22
N LEU A 70 -4.84 -13.17 -12.30
CA LEU A 70 -5.85 -12.11 -12.25
C LEU A 70 -6.75 -12.18 -13.48
N THR A 71 -8.07 -12.12 -13.27
CA THR A 71 -9.03 -11.97 -14.36
C THR A 71 -8.93 -10.57 -14.98
N SER A 72 -9.53 -10.36 -16.15
CA SER A 72 -9.61 -9.04 -16.80
C SER A 72 -10.27 -7.98 -15.88
N THR A 73 -11.33 -8.34 -15.16
CA THR A 73 -11.95 -7.46 -14.16
C THR A 73 -11.00 -7.10 -13.02
N GLN A 74 -10.23 -8.08 -12.53
CA GLN A 74 -9.27 -7.86 -11.44
C GLN A 74 -8.07 -7.03 -11.92
N MET A 75 -7.62 -7.21 -13.16
CA MET A 75 -6.62 -6.36 -13.81
C MET A 75 -7.07 -4.90 -13.88
N THR A 76 -8.30 -4.65 -14.35
CA THR A 76 -8.88 -3.29 -14.35
C THR A 76 -8.94 -2.70 -12.94
N LYS A 77 -9.44 -3.46 -11.97
CA LYS A 77 -9.51 -2.98 -10.57
C LYS A 77 -8.14 -2.78 -9.93
N ALA A 78 -7.12 -3.52 -10.34
CA ALA A 78 -5.76 -3.33 -9.86
C ALA A 78 -5.11 -2.10 -10.49
N PHE A 79 -5.13 -1.97 -11.81
CA PHE A 79 -4.23 -1.08 -12.54
C PHE A 79 -4.88 0.18 -13.12
N SER A 80 -6.20 0.20 -13.36
CA SER A 80 -6.87 1.40 -13.88
C SER A 80 -6.84 2.54 -12.85
N THR A 81 -6.40 3.72 -13.27
CA THR A 81 -6.50 4.95 -12.45
C THR A 81 -7.91 5.52 -12.43
N THR A 82 -8.82 5.05 -13.28
CA THR A 82 -10.22 5.48 -13.32
C THR A 82 -11.07 4.53 -12.47
N ASP A 83 -11.08 3.26 -12.84
CA ASP A 83 -12.01 2.24 -12.29
C ASP A 83 -11.39 1.39 -11.18
N GLY A 84 -10.11 1.61 -10.87
CA GLY A 84 -9.35 0.78 -9.95
C GLY A 84 -8.53 1.56 -8.93
N ILE A 85 -7.65 0.79 -8.28
CA ILE A 85 -6.66 1.23 -7.30
C ILE A 85 -5.60 2.10 -7.98
N GLY A 86 -5.29 1.83 -9.25
CA GLY A 86 -4.26 2.53 -10.00
C GLY A 86 -2.85 2.05 -9.68
N LEU A 87 -2.64 0.77 -9.38
CA LEU A 87 -1.29 0.22 -9.25
C LEU A 87 -0.49 0.50 -10.53
N SER A 88 0.80 0.78 -10.37
CA SER A 88 1.75 1.07 -11.47
C SER A 88 2.90 0.08 -11.54
N VAL A 89 2.94 -0.89 -10.62
CA VAL A 89 3.94 -1.95 -10.56
C VAL A 89 3.25 -3.29 -10.39
N MET A 90 3.66 -4.29 -11.16
CA MET A 90 3.29 -5.69 -10.96
C MET A 90 4.56 -6.50 -10.70
N ARG A 91 4.59 -7.24 -9.59
CA ARG A 91 5.68 -8.18 -9.29
C ARG A 91 5.27 -9.60 -9.67
N VAL A 92 6.14 -10.32 -10.36
CA VAL A 92 5.89 -11.68 -10.86
C VAL A 92 7.03 -12.61 -10.47
N ARG A 93 6.78 -13.91 -10.53
CA ARG A 93 7.79 -14.93 -10.31
C ARG A 93 8.55 -15.25 -11.59
N ILE A 94 9.84 -15.48 -11.46
CA ILE A 94 10.65 -16.20 -12.43
C ILE A 94 10.61 -17.68 -12.05
N PRO A 95 9.98 -18.55 -12.85
CA PRO A 95 9.95 -19.98 -12.55
C PRO A 95 11.34 -20.60 -12.51
N SER A 96 11.51 -21.70 -11.76
CA SER A 96 12.78 -22.46 -11.71
C SER A 96 12.96 -23.45 -12.89
N SER A 97 11.93 -23.59 -13.74
CA SER A 97 11.98 -24.37 -14.98
C SER A 97 11.57 -23.48 -16.16
N SER A 98 12.39 -23.47 -17.23
CA SER A 98 12.14 -22.68 -18.43
C SER A 98 10.87 -23.08 -19.17
N ASP A 99 10.44 -24.34 -19.03
CA ASP A 99 9.22 -24.85 -19.67
C ASP A 99 7.95 -24.16 -19.14
N GLN A 100 8.05 -23.47 -18.00
CA GLN A 100 6.96 -22.73 -17.39
C GLN A 100 6.88 -21.26 -17.86
N PHE A 101 7.89 -20.75 -18.57
CA PHE A 101 7.97 -19.33 -18.93
C PHE A 101 6.80 -18.87 -19.79
N SER A 102 6.35 -19.70 -20.72
CA SER A 102 5.22 -19.38 -21.60
C SER A 102 3.91 -19.16 -20.84
N GLY A 103 3.76 -19.74 -19.65
CA GLY A 103 2.59 -19.55 -18.79
C GLY A 103 2.50 -18.15 -18.18
N GLU A 104 3.62 -17.48 -17.98
CA GLU A 104 3.67 -16.11 -17.42
C GLU A 104 3.24 -15.04 -18.44
N VAL A 105 3.42 -15.33 -19.74
CA VAL A 105 3.26 -14.38 -20.85
C VAL A 105 1.88 -13.69 -20.87
N PRO A 106 0.74 -14.41 -20.78
CA PRO A 106 -0.57 -13.78 -20.94
C PRO A 106 -0.85 -12.73 -19.87
N GLN A 107 -0.54 -13.04 -18.60
CA GLN A 107 -0.78 -12.15 -17.48
C GLN A 107 0.13 -10.91 -17.52
N ILE A 108 1.42 -11.10 -17.85
CA ILE A 108 2.38 -10.01 -18.04
C ILE A 108 1.93 -9.08 -19.18
N ASN A 109 1.52 -9.64 -20.32
CA ASN A 109 1.07 -8.85 -21.47
C ASN A 109 -0.22 -8.08 -21.18
N ALA A 110 -1.16 -8.68 -20.44
CA ALA A 110 -2.39 -8.00 -20.02
C ALA A 110 -2.08 -6.81 -19.11
N ALA A 111 -1.19 -6.98 -18.13
CA ALA A 111 -0.82 -5.90 -17.22
C ALA A 111 -0.09 -4.76 -17.95
N LYS A 112 0.80 -5.07 -18.91
CA LYS A 112 1.51 -4.08 -19.73
C LYS A 112 0.57 -3.13 -20.48
N GLN A 113 -0.66 -3.55 -20.81
CA GLN A 113 -1.66 -2.67 -21.46
C GLN A 113 -2.08 -1.49 -20.57
N PHE A 114 -1.89 -1.59 -19.26
CA PHE A 114 -2.14 -0.50 -18.31
C PHE A 114 -0.90 0.40 -18.08
N GLY A 115 0.20 0.17 -18.80
CA GLY A 115 1.44 0.94 -18.67
C GLY A 115 2.20 0.67 -17.37
N VAL A 116 2.01 -0.51 -16.76
CA VAL A 116 2.66 -0.86 -15.49
C VAL A 116 4.09 -1.31 -15.71
N SER A 117 4.96 -1.01 -14.74
CA SER A 117 6.28 -1.62 -14.65
C SER A 117 6.16 -3.06 -14.15
N VAL A 118 6.92 -3.97 -14.74
CA VAL A 118 6.95 -5.38 -14.33
C VAL A 118 8.30 -5.68 -13.68
N ILE A 119 8.27 -6.17 -12.44
CA ILE A 119 9.45 -6.65 -11.70
C ILE A 119 9.33 -8.16 -11.61
N ALA A 120 10.30 -8.89 -12.17
CA ALA A 120 10.31 -10.35 -12.08
C ALA A 120 11.38 -10.80 -11.08
N THR A 121 10.98 -11.60 -10.09
CA THR A 121 11.87 -12.07 -9.02
C THR A 121 11.99 -13.59 -9.05
N ALA A 122 13.22 -14.10 -8.96
CA ALA A 122 13.47 -15.52 -8.82
C ALA A 122 13.49 -15.96 -7.35
N TRP A 123 12.62 -16.90 -6.97
CA TRP A 123 12.71 -17.57 -5.67
C TRP A 123 13.87 -18.56 -5.61
N SER A 124 14.18 -19.20 -6.73
CA SER A 124 15.25 -20.16 -6.86
C SER A 124 15.81 -20.18 -8.27
N ALA A 125 17.10 -20.49 -8.40
CA ALA A 125 17.67 -20.96 -9.66
C ALA A 125 17.18 -22.38 -9.99
N PRO A 126 17.36 -22.86 -11.24
CA PRO A 126 17.18 -24.27 -11.57
C PRO A 126 17.97 -25.19 -10.63
N ALA A 127 17.38 -26.35 -10.29
CA ALA A 127 17.95 -27.29 -9.32
C ALA A 127 19.42 -27.65 -9.63
N SER A 128 19.76 -27.90 -10.89
CA SER A 128 21.12 -28.26 -11.33
C SER A 128 22.18 -27.19 -11.01
N MET A 129 21.78 -25.91 -10.93
CA MET A 129 22.66 -24.78 -10.61
C MET A 129 22.88 -24.60 -9.11
N LYS A 130 22.22 -25.40 -8.27
CA LYS A 130 22.21 -25.25 -6.81
C LYS A 130 22.99 -26.34 -6.09
N THR A 131 23.56 -26.00 -4.94
CA THR A 131 24.32 -26.95 -4.10
C THR A 131 23.46 -28.10 -3.56
N SER A 132 22.16 -27.87 -3.37
CA SER A 132 21.19 -28.88 -2.93
C SER A 132 20.69 -29.80 -4.04
N ASN A 133 20.98 -29.47 -5.31
CA ASN A 133 20.34 -30.07 -6.48
C ASN A 133 18.79 -30.10 -6.37
N ASN A 134 18.21 -29.08 -5.73
CA ASN A 134 16.78 -28.96 -5.45
C ASN A 134 16.36 -27.48 -5.50
N VAL A 135 15.13 -27.20 -5.92
CA VAL A 135 14.55 -25.84 -5.92
C VAL A 135 14.25 -25.31 -4.52
N VAL A 136 14.16 -26.18 -3.51
CA VAL A 136 14.07 -25.82 -2.08
C VAL A 136 15.45 -25.74 -1.46
N GLY A 137 15.73 -24.64 -0.77
CA GLY A 137 16.98 -24.40 -0.02
C GLY A 137 18.26 -24.46 -0.86
N GLY A 138 19.42 -24.56 -0.18
CA GLY A 138 20.71 -24.56 -0.84
C GLY A 138 21.10 -23.19 -1.42
N LYS A 139 22.25 -23.16 -2.11
CA LYS A 139 22.84 -21.93 -2.64
C LYS A 139 23.07 -22.02 -4.14
N LEU A 140 23.13 -20.89 -4.83
CA LEU A 140 23.68 -20.84 -6.19
C LEU A 140 25.16 -21.25 -6.19
N LYS A 141 25.55 -22.21 -7.04
CA LYS A 141 26.95 -22.60 -7.23
C LYS A 141 27.72 -21.46 -7.93
N PRO A 142 28.93 -21.09 -7.48
CA PRO A 142 29.77 -20.10 -8.16
C PRO A 142 29.97 -20.40 -9.66
N ASP A 143 30.26 -21.67 -10.01
CA ASP A 143 30.45 -22.09 -11.41
C ASP A 143 29.16 -22.02 -12.25
N SER A 144 28.00 -21.79 -11.63
CA SER A 144 26.72 -21.61 -12.31
C SER A 144 26.33 -20.13 -12.50
N TYR A 145 27.13 -19.15 -12.06
CA TYR A 145 26.75 -17.73 -12.15
C TYR A 145 26.46 -17.28 -13.59
N SER A 146 27.34 -17.59 -14.54
CA SER A 146 27.11 -17.24 -15.95
C SER A 146 25.87 -17.93 -16.52
N ALA A 147 25.64 -19.19 -16.18
CA ALA A 147 24.47 -19.95 -16.63
C ALA A 147 23.17 -19.39 -16.04
N TYR A 148 23.20 -18.96 -14.78
CA TYR A 148 22.06 -18.36 -14.11
C TYR A 148 21.72 -16.98 -14.67
N ALA A 149 22.71 -16.14 -14.96
CA ALA A 149 22.48 -14.87 -15.63
C ALA A 149 21.87 -15.06 -17.04
N ALA A 150 22.35 -16.06 -17.79
CA ALA A 150 21.76 -16.44 -19.08
C ALA A 150 20.31 -16.96 -18.92
N TYR A 151 20.02 -17.71 -17.84
CA TYR A 151 18.67 -18.17 -17.52
C TYR A 151 17.71 -17.00 -17.27
N LEU A 152 18.11 -16.02 -16.45
CA LEU A 152 17.33 -14.79 -16.19
C LEU A 152 17.09 -13.98 -17.47
N ARG A 153 18.11 -13.86 -18.32
CA ARG A 153 17.98 -13.23 -19.64
C ARG A 153 16.99 -13.99 -20.53
N SER A 154 17.03 -15.32 -20.52
CA SER A 154 16.12 -16.14 -21.33
C SER A 154 14.66 -15.98 -20.87
N TYR A 155 14.42 -15.85 -19.56
CA TYR A 155 13.10 -15.48 -19.03
C TYR A 155 12.66 -14.12 -19.57
N ASN A 156 13.52 -13.10 -19.43
CA ASN A 156 13.22 -11.75 -19.90
C ASN A 156 12.81 -11.74 -21.38
N THR A 157 13.54 -12.48 -22.22
CA THR A 157 13.22 -12.62 -23.64
C THR A 157 11.89 -13.35 -23.85
N ALA A 158 11.66 -14.47 -23.15
CA ALA A 158 10.48 -15.30 -23.33
C ALA A 158 9.17 -14.57 -22.98
N VAL A 159 9.18 -13.67 -21.99
CA VAL A 159 8.01 -12.88 -21.58
C VAL A 159 7.87 -11.52 -22.31
N GLY A 160 8.66 -11.32 -23.37
CA GLY A 160 8.64 -10.08 -24.16
C GLY A 160 9.14 -8.85 -23.39
N GLY A 161 10.11 -9.06 -22.50
CA GLY A 161 10.77 -8.01 -21.70
C GLY A 161 10.04 -7.65 -20.41
N VAL A 162 10.79 -7.44 -19.32
CA VAL A 162 10.29 -6.83 -18.07
C VAL A 162 11.11 -5.58 -17.73
N THR A 163 10.56 -4.72 -16.87
CA THR A 163 11.22 -3.47 -16.47
C THR A 163 12.47 -3.75 -15.65
N SER A 164 12.43 -4.76 -14.78
CA SER A 164 13.57 -5.16 -13.95
C SER A 164 13.48 -6.63 -13.54
N ILE A 165 14.65 -7.22 -13.28
CA ILE A 165 14.77 -8.57 -12.73
C ILE A 165 15.48 -8.53 -11.38
N SER A 166 14.99 -9.32 -10.43
CA SER A 166 15.71 -9.68 -9.23
C SER A 166 16.18 -11.15 -9.29
N PRO A 167 17.49 -11.41 -9.15
CA PRO A 167 18.00 -12.78 -9.11
C PRO A 167 17.73 -13.50 -7.78
N TRP A 168 17.17 -12.82 -6.77
CA TRP A 168 16.85 -13.44 -5.48
C TRP A 168 15.55 -12.91 -4.89
N ASN A 169 14.76 -13.81 -4.32
CA ASN A 169 13.80 -13.52 -3.28
C ASN A 169 14.43 -13.92 -1.93
N GLU A 170 14.51 -12.99 -0.99
CA GLU A 170 14.82 -13.27 0.42
C GLU A 170 16.04 -14.19 0.65
N PRO A 171 17.22 -13.85 0.10
CA PRO A 171 18.39 -14.74 0.18
C PRO A 171 18.86 -15.00 1.62
N ASN A 172 18.46 -14.15 2.57
CA ASN A 172 18.77 -14.22 3.98
C ASN A 172 17.70 -14.91 4.85
N TYR A 173 16.69 -15.56 4.25
CA TYR A 173 15.62 -16.25 4.97
C TYR A 173 15.44 -17.68 4.45
N VAL A 174 15.34 -18.65 5.36
CA VAL A 174 15.24 -20.07 5.01
C VAL A 174 13.76 -20.48 5.02
N VAL A 175 13.32 -21.10 3.93
CA VAL A 175 11.92 -21.49 3.71
C VAL A 175 11.82 -22.96 3.31
N SER A 176 10.62 -23.54 3.46
CA SER A 176 10.33 -24.94 3.07
C SER A 176 9.77 -25.10 1.66
N TYR A 177 9.60 -24.00 0.93
CA TYR A 177 9.19 -23.95 -0.47
C TYR A 177 10.37 -23.48 -1.35
N GLU A 178 10.12 -23.13 -2.61
CA GLU A 178 11.19 -22.62 -3.51
C GLU A 178 11.99 -21.50 -2.85
N GLY A 179 13.30 -21.66 -2.77
CA GLY A 179 14.17 -20.74 -2.05
C GLY A 179 15.63 -20.98 -2.37
N MET A 180 16.42 -19.91 -2.39
CA MET A 180 17.85 -19.93 -2.67
C MET A 180 18.58 -18.98 -1.75
N ASN A 181 19.32 -19.54 -0.79
CA ASN A 181 20.03 -18.76 0.21
C ASN A 181 21.43 -18.41 -0.27
N ASN A 182 21.82 -17.16 -0.08
CA ASN A 182 23.16 -16.69 -0.39
C ASN A 182 23.58 -15.61 0.61
N ASN A 183 24.87 -15.57 0.96
CA ASN A 183 25.42 -14.50 1.80
C ASN A 183 25.72 -13.25 0.96
N ALA A 184 26.03 -12.14 1.62
CA ALA A 184 26.29 -10.86 0.95
C ALA A 184 27.44 -10.92 -0.07
N ALA A 185 28.49 -11.71 0.20
CA ALA A 185 29.63 -11.85 -0.70
C ALA A 185 29.25 -12.60 -1.98
N GLU A 186 28.50 -13.71 -1.85
CA GLU A 186 28.01 -14.50 -2.99
C GLU A 186 27.10 -13.64 -3.89
N ILE A 187 26.15 -12.90 -3.32
CA ILE A 187 25.25 -12.01 -4.07
C ILE A 187 26.05 -10.88 -4.73
N GLY A 188 26.90 -10.19 -3.97
CA GLY A 188 27.72 -9.09 -4.48
C GLY A 188 28.62 -9.50 -5.63
N ASN A 189 29.27 -10.67 -5.52
CA ASN A 189 30.12 -11.22 -6.58
C ASN A 189 29.33 -11.49 -7.86
N PHE A 190 28.18 -12.16 -7.77
CA PHE A 190 27.32 -12.38 -8.94
C PHE A 190 26.93 -11.06 -9.60
N LEU A 191 26.48 -10.08 -8.83
CA LEU A 191 26.06 -8.78 -9.35
C LEU A 191 27.22 -8.05 -10.04
N SER A 192 28.40 -8.04 -9.42
CA SER A 192 29.59 -7.37 -9.97
C SER A 192 29.99 -7.94 -11.34
N MET A 193 29.81 -9.25 -11.54
CA MET A 193 30.26 -9.96 -12.74
C MET A 193 29.16 -10.08 -13.81
N TYR A 194 27.89 -10.23 -13.42
CA TYR A 194 26.83 -10.70 -14.31
C TYR A 194 25.52 -9.89 -14.29
N ALA A 195 25.42 -8.79 -13.52
CA ALA A 195 24.20 -7.98 -13.51
C ALA A 195 23.79 -7.52 -14.94
N ASP A 196 24.75 -7.02 -15.72
CA ASP A 196 24.51 -6.56 -17.10
C ASP A 196 24.19 -7.71 -18.08
N SER A 197 24.47 -8.95 -17.70
CA SER A 197 24.20 -10.13 -18.53
C SER A 197 22.77 -10.64 -18.41
N CYS A 198 21.98 -10.13 -17.47
CA CYS A 198 20.61 -10.57 -17.19
C CYS A 198 19.55 -10.05 -18.19
N GLY A 199 19.94 -9.21 -19.16
CA GLY A 199 19.08 -8.78 -20.27
C GLY A 199 18.12 -7.63 -19.97
N THR A 200 18.07 -7.14 -18.73
CA THR A 200 17.35 -5.94 -18.31
C THR A 200 17.98 -5.39 -17.02
N LYS A 201 17.47 -4.28 -16.48
CA LYS A 201 17.94 -3.71 -15.21
C LYS A 201 17.83 -4.74 -14.09
N VAL A 202 18.93 -4.97 -13.37
CA VAL A 202 18.93 -5.81 -12.17
C VAL A 202 18.59 -4.98 -10.93
N VAL A 203 17.72 -5.51 -10.09
CA VAL A 203 17.39 -4.98 -8.76
C VAL A 203 17.62 -6.07 -7.72
N ALA A 204 18.15 -5.71 -6.55
CA ALA A 204 18.66 -6.68 -5.57
C ALA A 204 18.86 -5.98 -4.22
N PRO A 205 19.13 -6.69 -3.10
CA PRO A 205 19.14 -8.14 -2.94
C PRO A 205 17.80 -8.74 -2.48
N GLU A 206 16.77 -7.93 -2.24
CA GLU A 206 15.47 -8.36 -1.73
C GLU A 206 15.57 -9.11 -0.39
N THR A 207 16.36 -8.60 0.56
CA THR A 207 16.40 -9.18 1.90
C THR A 207 15.02 -9.18 2.57
N PHE A 208 14.67 -10.24 3.28
CA PHE A 208 13.38 -10.44 3.99
C PHE A 208 12.95 -9.27 4.90
N ASN A 209 13.92 -8.56 5.47
CA ASN A 209 13.70 -7.55 6.50
C ASN A 209 14.50 -6.25 6.23
N MET A 210 14.71 -5.91 4.96
CA MET A 210 15.47 -4.73 4.53
C MET A 210 16.79 -4.60 5.33
N SER A 211 17.53 -5.70 5.45
CA SER A 211 18.68 -5.78 6.35
C SER A 211 19.78 -4.83 5.91
N LYS A 212 19.96 -3.73 6.65
CA LYS A 212 20.96 -2.69 6.33
C LYS A 212 22.36 -3.27 6.17
N SER A 213 22.77 -4.14 7.10
CA SER A 213 24.10 -4.74 7.10
C SER A 213 24.36 -5.60 5.85
N ILE A 214 23.38 -6.42 5.45
CA ILE A 214 23.50 -7.26 4.25
C ILE A 214 23.46 -6.39 3.00
N ASN A 215 22.53 -5.44 2.92
CA ASN A 215 22.37 -4.55 1.78
C ASN A 215 23.62 -3.68 1.55
N ASP A 216 24.20 -3.11 2.62
CA ASP A 216 25.45 -2.35 2.56
C ASP A 216 26.62 -3.22 2.09
N SER A 217 26.71 -4.46 2.58
CA SER A 217 27.77 -5.40 2.18
C SER A 217 27.65 -5.80 0.71
N VAL A 218 26.44 -6.09 0.24
CA VAL A 218 26.18 -6.39 -1.18
C VAL A 218 26.52 -5.17 -2.04
N LEU A 219 26.10 -3.97 -1.64
CA LEU A 219 26.38 -2.73 -2.35
C LEU A 219 27.88 -2.44 -2.44
N ALA A 220 28.63 -2.65 -1.35
CA ALA A 220 30.07 -2.45 -1.34
C ALA A 220 30.81 -3.35 -2.34
N ILE A 221 30.33 -4.59 -2.53
CA ILE A 221 30.95 -5.57 -3.45
C ILE A 221 30.47 -5.38 -4.89
N ALA A 222 29.16 -5.21 -5.10
CA ALA A 222 28.58 -5.01 -6.43
C ALA A 222 28.95 -3.65 -7.04
N GLY A 223 29.21 -2.65 -6.20
CA GLY A 223 29.62 -1.30 -6.60
C GLY A 223 28.58 -0.63 -7.51
N ALA A 224 29.05 -0.05 -8.61
CA ALA A 224 28.20 0.70 -9.54
C ALA A 224 27.15 -0.15 -10.26
N LYS A 225 27.30 -1.49 -10.31
CA LYS A 225 26.33 -2.39 -10.94
C LYS A 225 25.01 -2.48 -10.17
N LEU A 226 25.01 -2.18 -8.86
CA LEU A 226 23.80 -2.13 -8.05
C LEU A 226 23.28 -0.70 -7.98
N THR A 227 22.24 -0.40 -8.77
CA THR A 227 21.64 0.94 -8.85
C THR A 227 20.45 1.13 -7.90
N THR A 228 19.89 0.02 -7.41
CA THR A 228 18.66 0.01 -6.61
C THR A 228 18.80 -1.04 -5.52
N ILE A 229 18.54 -0.63 -4.27
CA ILE A 229 18.44 -1.53 -3.13
C ILE A 229 16.99 -1.94 -2.96
N CYS A 230 16.73 -3.24 -3.06
CA CYS A 230 15.41 -3.82 -2.80
C CYS A 230 15.42 -4.62 -1.51
N GLY A 231 14.27 -4.66 -0.85
CA GLY A 231 14.06 -5.44 0.35
C GLY A 231 12.58 -5.54 0.69
N HIS A 232 12.26 -6.53 1.51
CA HIS A 232 10.97 -6.70 2.16
C HIS A 232 11.05 -6.11 3.56
N ILE A 233 9.93 -5.95 4.25
CA ILE A 233 9.90 -5.36 5.61
C ILE A 233 9.30 -6.28 6.66
N TYR A 234 9.35 -7.61 6.43
CA TYR A 234 8.85 -8.56 7.41
C TYR A 234 9.68 -8.51 8.70
N GLY A 235 8.99 -8.36 9.83
CA GLY A 235 9.62 -8.29 11.16
C GLY A 235 10.46 -7.04 11.40
N THR A 236 10.31 -5.99 10.56
CA THR A 236 11.01 -4.72 10.74
C THR A 236 10.11 -3.55 10.40
N THR A 237 10.48 -2.36 10.87
CA THR A 237 9.82 -1.11 10.48
C THR A 237 10.64 -0.40 9.40
N PRO A 238 10.01 0.33 8.46
CA PRO A 238 10.75 1.17 7.53
C PRO A 238 11.66 2.15 8.27
N TYR A 239 12.87 2.35 7.77
CA TYR A 239 13.86 3.25 8.36
C TYR A 239 14.54 4.09 7.28
N LYS A 240 14.99 5.29 7.64
CA LYS A 240 15.68 6.18 6.71
C LYS A 240 16.96 5.52 6.19
N TYR A 241 17.01 5.29 4.88
CA TYR A 241 18.15 4.63 4.25
C TYR A 241 18.77 5.51 3.16
N SER A 242 19.88 6.16 3.48
CA SER A 242 20.54 7.15 2.62
C SER A 242 21.87 6.64 2.09
N VAL A 243 21.84 5.86 1.01
CA VAL A 243 23.03 5.28 0.34
C VAL A 243 23.25 5.80 -1.09
N GLY A 244 22.54 6.85 -1.49
CA GLY A 244 22.64 7.42 -2.83
C GLY A 244 22.11 6.50 -3.94
N LYS A 245 21.32 5.48 -3.58
CA LYS A 245 20.60 4.57 -4.48
C LYS A 245 19.11 4.67 -4.22
N GLU A 246 18.31 4.27 -5.21
CA GLU A 246 16.87 4.11 -4.98
C GLU A 246 16.64 2.93 -4.02
N ILE A 247 15.65 3.08 -3.14
CA ILE A 247 15.24 2.05 -2.19
C ILE A 247 13.83 1.60 -2.54
N TRP A 248 13.64 0.32 -2.84
CA TRP A 248 12.34 -0.25 -3.21
C TRP A 248 11.90 -1.27 -2.16
N MET A 249 10.72 -1.06 -1.57
CA MET A 249 10.05 -2.10 -0.79
C MET A 249 9.26 -2.98 -1.76
N THR A 250 9.74 -4.20 -1.99
CA THR A 250 9.30 -5.05 -3.10
C THR A 250 8.33 -6.16 -2.70
N GLU A 251 8.11 -6.38 -1.40
CA GLU A 251 7.09 -7.30 -0.90
C GLU A 251 6.79 -7.03 0.57
N HIS A 252 5.50 -6.95 0.89
CA HIS A 252 5.00 -7.10 2.26
C HIS A 252 3.49 -7.39 2.26
N TYR A 253 3.00 -7.97 3.37
CA TYR A 253 1.61 -7.88 3.78
C TYR A 253 1.58 -7.65 5.29
N THR A 254 0.64 -6.84 5.79
CA THR A 254 0.56 -6.49 7.22
C THR A 254 -0.05 -7.59 8.08
N ASN A 255 -1.08 -8.27 7.60
CA ASN A 255 -1.71 -9.40 8.28
C ASN A 255 -2.32 -10.35 7.23
N SER A 256 -2.24 -11.67 7.46
CA SER A 256 -2.77 -12.70 6.58
C SER A 256 -3.82 -13.60 7.27
N THR A 257 -4.27 -13.27 8.48
CA THR A 257 -5.25 -14.06 9.24
C THR A 257 -6.67 -13.50 9.16
N ASP A 258 -6.84 -12.30 8.62
CA ASP A 258 -8.10 -11.57 8.56
C ASP A 258 -8.45 -11.08 7.15
N SER A 259 -9.69 -10.62 6.97
CA SER A 259 -10.13 -10.01 5.71
C SER A 259 -9.42 -8.68 5.46
N GLY A 260 -9.11 -8.39 4.20
CA GLY A 260 -8.65 -7.07 3.76
C GLY A 260 -9.65 -5.93 4.00
N ASN A 261 -10.88 -6.25 4.41
CA ASN A 261 -11.91 -5.29 4.81
C ASN A 261 -11.90 -4.92 6.29
N VAL A 262 -11.03 -5.53 7.12
CA VAL A 262 -10.83 -5.10 8.51
C VAL A 262 -10.22 -3.70 8.52
N TRP A 263 -11.02 -2.71 8.94
CA TRP A 263 -10.66 -1.29 8.84
C TRP A 263 -9.40 -0.92 9.64
N SER A 264 -9.26 -1.43 10.87
CA SER A 264 -8.08 -1.20 11.71
C SER A 264 -6.80 -1.71 11.04
N GLY A 265 -6.86 -2.84 10.32
CA GLY A 265 -5.75 -3.32 9.52
C GLY A 265 -5.49 -2.47 8.27
N ALA A 266 -6.55 -2.00 7.60
CA ALA A 266 -6.43 -1.19 6.39
C ALA A 266 -5.83 0.20 6.64
N ILE A 267 -6.20 0.89 7.70
CA ILE A 267 -5.60 2.19 8.03
C ILE A 267 -4.11 2.04 8.37
N ASN A 268 -3.70 0.90 8.95
CA ASN A 268 -2.29 0.59 9.21
C ASN A 268 -1.50 0.32 7.92
N VAL A 269 -2.13 -0.19 6.85
CA VAL A 269 -1.48 -0.27 5.53
C VAL A 269 -1.12 1.13 5.01
N ALA A 270 -2.03 2.11 5.11
CA ALA A 270 -1.72 3.48 4.72
C ALA A 270 -0.59 4.08 5.57
N LYS A 271 -0.58 3.79 6.89
CA LYS A 271 0.49 4.24 7.78
C LYS A 271 1.84 3.60 7.45
N GLU A 272 1.86 2.32 7.07
CA GLU A 272 3.08 1.64 6.62
C GLU A 272 3.63 2.20 5.31
N ILE A 273 2.74 2.48 4.34
CA ILE A 273 3.13 3.17 3.09
C ILE A 273 3.70 4.56 3.43
N HIS A 274 3.03 5.34 4.27
CA HIS A 274 3.54 6.63 4.76
C HIS A 274 4.95 6.47 5.35
N ASN A 275 5.17 5.50 6.23
CA ASN A 275 6.48 5.27 6.86
C ASN A 275 7.56 4.89 5.83
N CYS A 276 7.22 4.13 4.79
CA CYS A 276 8.14 3.84 3.67
C CYS A 276 8.49 5.13 2.91
N MET A 277 7.50 5.97 2.62
CA MET A 277 7.71 7.22 1.88
C MET A 277 8.54 8.23 2.70
N THR A 278 8.29 8.39 4.00
CA THR A 278 9.10 9.28 4.85
C THR A 278 10.52 8.74 5.08
N SER A 279 10.69 7.41 5.03
CA SER A 279 11.99 6.72 5.07
C SER A 279 12.82 6.85 3.78
N GLY A 280 12.27 7.47 2.73
CA GLY A 280 12.97 7.68 1.47
C GLY A 280 12.79 6.55 0.44
N TYR A 281 11.82 5.65 0.65
CA TYR A 281 11.58 4.57 -0.29
C TYR A 281 10.83 5.10 -1.52
N SER A 282 11.26 4.65 -2.70
CA SER A 282 10.73 5.05 -4.00
C SER A 282 9.58 4.15 -4.47
N MET A 283 9.42 2.98 -3.87
CA MET A 283 8.43 1.99 -4.29
C MET A 283 7.89 1.23 -3.08
N TYR A 284 6.61 0.86 -3.17
CA TYR A 284 5.95 -0.06 -2.25
C TYR A 284 5.18 -1.11 -3.04
N VAL A 285 5.46 -2.39 -2.82
CA VAL A 285 4.79 -3.51 -3.49
C VAL A 285 4.19 -4.43 -2.43
N TRP A 286 2.87 -4.58 -2.46
CA TRP A 286 2.17 -5.57 -1.64
C TRP A 286 2.51 -6.99 -2.11
N TRP A 287 2.25 -8.00 -1.28
CA TRP A 287 2.28 -9.39 -1.72
C TRP A 287 1.11 -9.69 -2.69
N TYR A 288 0.33 -10.75 -2.54
CA TYR A 288 -0.73 -11.04 -3.52
C TYR A 288 -1.75 -9.90 -3.69
N ILE A 289 -1.88 -9.39 -4.92
CA ILE A 289 -2.91 -8.40 -5.29
C ILE A 289 -4.29 -8.96 -4.96
N ARG A 290 -4.57 -10.17 -5.45
CA ARG A 290 -5.80 -10.90 -5.16
C ARG A 290 -5.60 -11.93 -4.05
N ARG A 291 -6.19 -11.64 -2.90
CA ARG A 291 -6.32 -12.58 -1.78
C ARG A 291 -7.37 -12.06 -0.80
N PHE A 292 -7.94 -12.93 0.03
CA PHE A 292 -8.92 -12.49 1.04
C PHE A 292 -8.39 -11.40 1.98
N TYR A 293 -7.07 -11.38 2.25
CA TYR A 293 -6.37 -10.35 3.02
C TYR A 293 -5.72 -9.26 2.14
N GLY A 294 -5.80 -9.40 0.81
CA GLY A 294 -5.09 -8.59 -0.17
C GLY A 294 -5.82 -7.29 -0.53
N LEU A 295 -5.39 -6.70 -1.64
CA LEU A 295 -5.93 -5.43 -2.16
C LEU A 295 -7.28 -5.65 -2.88
N ILE A 296 -7.44 -6.81 -3.50
CA ILE A 296 -8.65 -7.28 -4.16
C ILE A 296 -9.01 -8.64 -3.56
N ASP A 297 -10.28 -8.85 -3.19
CA ASP A 297 -10.75 -10.14 -2.69
C ASP A 297 -11.02 -11.14 -3.82
N GLU A 298 -11.29 -12.40 -3.47
CA GLU A 298 -11.53 -13.46 -4.45
C GLU A 298 -12.80 -13.21 -5.30
N ASN A 299 -13.74 -12.38 -4.81
CA ASN A 299 -14.94 -11.92 -5.52
C ASN A 299 -14.67 -10.69 -6.40
N SER A 300 -13.40 -10.35 -6.60
CA SER A 300 -12.94 -9.20 -7.36
C SER A 300 -13.32 -7.86 -6.75
N ASN A 301 -13.68 -7.73 -5.48
CA ASN A 301 -13.94 -6.42 -4.87
C ASN A 301 -12.64 -5.80 -4.37
N ILE A 302 -12.49 -4.47 -4.54
CA ILE A 302 -11.41 -3.73 -3.88
C ILE A 302 -11.70 -3.73 -2.38
N THR A 303 -10.74 -4.22 -1.59
CA THR A 303 -10.87 -4.28 -0.14
C THR A 303 -10.55 -2.93 0.51
N LYS A 304 -10.78 -2.77 1.82
CA LYS A 304 -10.32 -1.57 2.54
C LYS A 304 -8.80 -1.38 2.44
N ARG A 305 -7.99 -2.45 2.43
CA ARG A 305 -6.54 -2.37 2.15
C ARG A 305 -6.26 -1.91 0.72
N GLY A 306 -7.06 -2.34 -0.25
CA GLY A 306 -7.00 -1.84 -1.63
C GLY A 306 -7.30 -0.34 -1.73
N TYR A 307 -8.31 0.15 -1.01
CA TYR A 307 -8.58 1.59 -0.95
C TYR A 307 -7.49 2.37 -0.22
N ALA A 308 -6.93 1.82 0.87
CA ALA A 308 -5.76 2.41 1.53
C ALA A 308 -4.56 2.56 0.58
N MET A 309 -4.30 1.55 -0.26
CA MET A 309 -3.30 1.63 -1.34
C MET A 309 -3.67 2.67 -2.41
N ALA A 310 -4.94 2.77 -2.78
CA ALA A 310 -5.43 3.70 -3.82
C ALA A 310 -5.16 5.17 -3.45
N HIS A 311 -5.17 5.52 -2.16
CA HIS A 311 -4.82 6.86 -1.67
C HIS A 311 -3.43 7.33 -2.10
N PHE A 312 -2.53 6.39 -2.38
CA PHE A 312 -1.21 6.66 -2.93
C PHE A 312 -1.17 6.36 -4.43
N ALA A 313 -1.52 5.14 -4.83
CA ALA A 313 -1.32 4.62 -6.18
C ALA A 313 -2.11 5.38 -7.26
N LYS A 314 -3.35 5.80 -6.97
CA LYS A 314 -4.25 6.37 -7.98
C LYS A 314 -3.77 7.71 -8.51
N TRP A 315 -3.14 8.54 -7.66
CA TRP A 315 -2.76 9.91 -7.98
C TRP A 315 -1.26 10.16 -8.01
N ILE A 316 -0.47 9.45 -7.19
CA ILE A 316 0.99 9.60 -7.16
C ILE A 316 1.59 8.68 -8.23
N ARG A 317 1.60 9.16 -9.47
CA ARG A 317 2.06 8.37 -10.64
C ARG A 317 3.59 8.28 -10.69
N PRO A 318 4.17 7.26 -11.36
CA PRO A 318 5.61 7.19 -11.56
C PRO A 318 6.17 8.51 -12.11
N GLY A 319 7.26 9.00 -11.50
CA GLY A 319 7.88 10.29 -11.85
C GLY A 319 7.51 11.46 -10.92
N TYR A 320 6.48 11.33 -10.08
CA TYR A 320 6.29 12.23 -8.95
C TYR A 320 7.51 12.12 -8.01
N TYR A 321 7.80 13.18 -7.26
CA TYR A 321 8.78 13.18 -6.18
C TYR A 321 8.09 13.53 -4.87
N ARG A 322 8.56 12.92 -3.77
CA ARG A 322 8.15 13.36 -2.43
C ARG A 322 8.71 14.76 -2.18
N VAL A 323 7.92 15.62 -1.56
CA VAL A 323 8.32 16.98 -1.19
C VAL A 323 8.28 17.19 0.32
N SER A 324 8.90 18.26 0.80
CA SER A 324 8.83 18.66 2.22
C SER A 324 7.37 18.84 2.67
N CYS A 325 7.05 18.25 3.81
CA CYS A 325 5.74 18.24 4.44
C CYS A 325 5.94 18.07 5.96
N THR A 326 5.14 18.72 6.80
CA THR A 326 5.05 18.37 8.22
C THR A 326 4.52 16.94 8.36
N GLU A 327 5.38 15.97 8.71
CA GLU A 327 5.06 14.55 8.63
C GLU A 327 4.10 14.07 9.73
N THR A 328 4.20 14.64 10.94
CA THR A 328 3.33 14.35 12.10
C THR A 328 2.96 15.68 12.78
N PRO A 329 1.94 16.40 12.29
CA PRO A 329 1.59 17.72 12.81
C PRO A 329 0.85 17.66 14.16
N GLN A 330 0.30 16.51 14.52
CA GLN A 330 -0.39 16.21 15.78
C GLN A 330 -0.35 14.69 16.00
N ASP A 331 -0.47 14.24 17.26
CA ASP A 331 -0.55 12.80 17.54
C ASP A 331 -1.73 12.14 16.79
N GLY A 332 -1.49 10.95 16.26
CA GLY A 332 -2.46 10.23 15.40
C GLY A 332 -2.70 10.85 14.02
N ILE A 333 -2.09 12.00 13.67
CA ILE A 333 -2.17 12.61 12.34
C ILE A 333 -0.85 12.44 11.60
N TYR A 334 -0.91 11.89 10.39
CA TYR A 334 0.28 11.64 9.56
C TYR A 334 0.11 12.15 8.15
N CYS A 335 1.06 12.94 7.66
CA CYS A 335 0.96 13.62 6.37
C CYS A 335 2.19 13.36 5.49
N THR A 336 1.97 13.14 4.20
CA THR A 336 3.01 13.09 3.17
C THR A 336 2.54 13.86 1.95
N ALA A 337 3.46 14.52 1.24
CA ALA A 337 3.14 15.30 0.06
C ALA A 337 4.06 14.94 -1.11
N PHE A 338 3.51 15.03 -2.33
CA PHE A 338 4.17 14.63 -3.56
C PHE A 338 3.84 15.62 -4.68
N SER A 339 4.80 15.86 -5.57
CA SER A 339 4.59 16.74 -6.72
C SER A 339 5.30 16.20 -7.95
N ASN A 340 4.82 16.60 -9.12
CA ASN A 340 5.50 16.43 -10.41
C ASN A 340 5.87 17.79 -11.03
N GLY A 341 5.85 18.86 -10.24
CA GLY A 341 6.09 20.24 -10.66
C GLY A 341 4.82 21.00 -11.06
N SER A 342 3.77 20.31 -11.51
CA SER A 342 2.50 20.94 -11.90
C SER A 342 1.34 20.64 -10.96
N LYS A 343 1.36 19.50 -10.27
CA LYS A 343 0.36 19.11 -9.28
C LYS A 343 0.96 18.88 -7.91
N LEU A 344 0.16 19.11 -6.88
CA LEU A 344 0.41 18.73 -5.49
C LEU A 344 -0.60 17.67 -5.06
N ILE A 345 -0.08 16.56 -4.54
CA ILE A 345 -0.86 15.50 -3.90
C ILE A 345 -0.48 15.45 -2.42
N ILE A 346 -1.46 15.49 -1.53
CA ILE A 346 -1.26 15.39 -0.08
C ILE A 346 -2.02 14.17 0.40
N VAL A 347 -1.36 13.24 1.09
CA VAL A 347 -2.03 12.12 1.78
C VAL A 347 -1.94 12.37 3.27
N ALA A 348 -3.10 12.47 3.93
CA ALA A 348 -3.26 12.65 5.37
C ALA A 348 -4.00 11.45 5.96
N ILE A 349 -3.50 10.91 7.06
CA ILE A 349 -4.07 9.79 7.81
C ILE A 349 -4.46 10.33 9.18
N ASN A 350 -5.73 10.17 9.55
CA ASN A 350 -6.23 10.46 10.89
C ASN A 350 -6.54 9.13 11.59
N GLN A 351 -5.72 8.73 12.55
CA GLN A 351 -5.95 7.53 13.37
C GLN A 351 -6.77 7.81 14.63
N ASN A 352 -7.09 9.08 14.91
CA ASN A 352 -7.95 9.46 16.03
C ASN A 352 -9.41 9.04 15.79
N ASP A 353 -10.19 8.94 16.86
CA ASP A 353 -11.61 8.62 16.84
C ASP A 353 -12.52 9.84 16.67
N TYR A 354 -11.95 11.03 16.51
CA TYR A 354 -12.64 12.29 16.24
C TYR A 354 -12.26 12.88 14.88
N ALA A 355 -13.20 13.62 14.29
CA ALA A 355 -12.97 14.39 13.08
C ALA A 355 -12.25 15.70 13.40
N ILE A 356 -11.42 16.17 12.48
CA ILE A 356 -10.62 17.39 12.65
C ILE A 356 -10.51 18.17 11.34
N ASN A 357 -10.70 19.49 11.39
CA ASN A 357 -10.38 20.36 10.27
C ASN A 357 -8.90 20.71 10.32
N TYR A 358 -8.17 20.40 9.24
CA TYR A 358 -6.74 20.66 9.16
C TYR A 358 -6.44 21.73 8.12
N THR A 359 -5.54 22.64 8.48
CA THR A 359 -4.99 23.65 7.57
C THR A 359 -3.72 23.12 6.92
N PHE A 360 -3.68 23.12 5.60
CA PHE A 360 -2.53 22.75 4.78
C PHE A 360 -2.01 24.00 4.06
N ASN A 361 -0.87 24.51 4.53
CA ASN A 361 -0.14 25.61 3.91
C ASN A 361 0.86 25.03 2.90
N TYR A 362 0.85 25.52 1.66
CA TYR A 362 1.74 25.05 0.62
C TYR A 362 2.51 26.20 -0.03
N SER A 363 3.62 25.89 -0.69
CA SER A 363 4.48 26.86 -1.37
C SER A 363 5.25 26.18 -2.50
N GLY A 364 5.77 26.98 -3.45
CA GLY A 364 6.51 26.49 -4.62
C GLY A 364 5.65 26.10 -5.81
N LEU A 365 4.32 26.21 -5.70
CA LEU A 365 3.38 26.19 -6.82
C LEU A 365 2.10 26.96 -6.46
N SER A 366 1.23 27.15 -7.44
CA SER A 366 -0.10 27.75 -7.27
C SER A 366 -1.18 26.70 -7.53
N ALA A 367 -2.22 26.69 -6.70
CA ALA A 367 -3.41 25.88 -6.89
C ALA A 367 -4.66 26.72 -6.57
N THR A 368 -5.70 26.60 -7.37
CA THR A 368 -6.97 27.34 -7.18
C THR A 368 -7.95 26.59 -6.27
N GLY A 369 -7.69 25.31 -6.05
CA GLY A 369 -8.51 24.44 -5.23
C GLY A 369 -7.92 23.03 -5.15
N PHE A 370 -8.58 22.20 -4.36
CA PHE A 370 -8.26 20.79 -4.23
C PHE A 370 -9.54 19.96 -4.35
N THR A 371 -9.40 18.79 -4.95
CA THR A 371 -10.35 17.70 -4.80
C THR A 371 -9.81 16.75 -3.76
N GLY A 372 -10.50 16.63 -2.63
CA GLY A 372 -10.17 15.68 -1.57
C GLY A 372 -10.99 14.40 -1.69
N TYR A 373 -10.37 13.25 -1.40
CA TYR A 373 -10.99 11.93 -1.40
C TYR A 373 -10.74 11.28 -0.05
N SER A 374 -11.79 10.82 0.64
CA SER A 374 -11.66 10.20 1.97
C SER A 374 -12.20 8.78 2.00
N THR A 375 -11.46 7.88 2.66
CA THR A 375 -11.90 6.53 3.02
C THR A 375 -11.98 6.40 4.53
N THR A 376 -13.07 5.82 5.02
CA THR A 376 -13.30 5.48 6.43
C THR A 376 -13.72 4.02 6.53
N LYS A 377 -14.12 3.54 7.70
CA LYS A 377 -14.79 2.23 7.83
C LYS A 377 -16.04 2.13 6.95
N ALA A 378 -16.85 3.18 6.88
CA ALA A 378 -18.17 3.15 6.25
C ALA A 378 -18.16 3.51 4.75
N ALA A 379 -17.16 4.24 4.27
CA ALA A 379 -17.14 4.74 2.90
C ALA A 379 -15.76 4.62 2.24
N ASN A 380 -15.73 4.66 0.90
CA ASN A 380 -14.52 4.53 0.10
C ASN A 380 -14.40 5.72 -0.86
N LEU A 381 -13.27 6.42 -0.82
CA LEU A 381 -12.91 7.54 -1.73
C LEU A 381 -14.03 8.57 -1.97
N VAL A 382 -14.77 8.95 -0.93
CA VAL A 382 -15.80 9.99 -1.02
C VAL A 382 -15.14 11.31 -1.35
N SER A 383 -15.56 11.93 -2.46
CA SER A 383 -14.93 13.16 -2.95
C SER A 383 -15.58 14.42 -2.38
N LYS A 384 -14.77 15.44 -2.09
CA LYS A 384 -15.21 16.79 -1.74
C LYS A 384 -14.26 17.82 -2.36
N ASN A 385 -14.83 18.80 -3.05
CA ASN A 385 -14.06 19.93 -3.58
C ASN A 385 -13.91 21.01 -2.49
N THR A 386 -12.78 21.71 -2.52
CA THR A 386 -12.52 22.88 -1.69
C THR A 386 -11.69 23.90 -2.47
N THR A 387 -11.83 25.17 -2.12
CA THR A 387 -11.07 26.28 -2.71
C THR A 387 -9.91 26.65 -1.80
N THR A 388 -8.91 27.31 -2.36
CA THR A 388 -7.76 27.81 -1.60
C THR A 388 -8.01 29.25 -1.16
N SER A 389 -7.48 29.61 0.00
CA SER A 389 -7.40 31.00 0.47
C SER A 389 -5.93 31.38 0.55
N GLY A 390 -5.46 32.15 -0.44
CA GLY A 390 -4.03 32.29 -0.70
C GLY A 390 -3.37 30.94 -0.98
N ASN A 391 -2.24 30.65 -0.34
CA ASN A 391 -1.56 29.36 -0.46
C ASN A 391 -1.91 28.39 0.68
N ALA A 392 -3.15 28.45 1.17
CA ALA A 392 -3.66 27.57 2.21
C ALA A 392 -4.96 26.90 1.76
N VAL A 393 -5.18 25.68 2.24
CA VAL A 393 -6.45 24.97 2.13
C VAL A 393 -6.83 24.37 3.48
N VAL A 394 -8.08 24.55 3.89
CA VAL A 394 -8.64 23.87 5.07
C VAL A 394 -9.49 22.71 4.59
N PHE A 395 -9.27 21.52 5.14
CA PHE A 395 -10.00 20.32 4.76
C PHE A 395 -10.36 19.44 5.97
N PRO A 396 -11.58 18.90 6.06
CA PRO A 396 -11.96 17.99 7.13
C PRO A 396 -11.30 16.63 6.95
N LEU A 397 -10.63 16.14 7.99
CA LEU A 397 -10.16 14.76 8.12
C LEU A 397 -11.15 14.02 9.04
N PRO A 398 -12.01 13.15 8.51
CA PRO A 398 -12.93 12.37 9.34
C PRO A 398 -12.20 11.54 10.39
N ALA A 399 -12.89 11.17 11.47
CA ALA A 399 -12.41 10.18 12.44
C ALA A 399 -12.00 8.88 11.74
N SER A 400 -10.86 8.30 12.15
CA SER A 400 -10.32 7.04 11.66
C SER A 400 -10.41 6.96 10.13
N SER A 401 -9.63 7.78 9.44
CA SER A 401 -9.74 8.00 8.00
C SER A 401 -8.39 8.13 7.30
N ILE A 402 -8.42 7.92 5.99
CA ILE A 402 -7.35 8.28 5.07
C ILE A 402 -7.93 9.29 4.09
N THR A 403 -7.24 10.39 3.85
CA THR A 403 -7.67 11.44 2.93
C THR A 403 -6.54 11.81 1.97
N THR A 404 -6.83 11.86 0.68
CA THR A 404 -5.91 12.39 -0.34
C THR A 404 -6.46 13.67 -0.94
N LEU A 405 -5.70 14.75 -0.89
CA LEU A 405 -6.01 16.02 -1.57
C LEU A 405 -5.21 16.09 -2.88
N VAL A 406 -5.89 16.40 -3.97
CA VAL A 406 -5.33 16.55 -5.31
C VAL A 406 -5.54 17.99 -5.77
N SER A 407 -4.47 18.73 -6.05
CA SER A 407 -4.60 20.11 -6.54
C SER A 407 -5.27 20.14 -7.92
N ASN A 408 -6.17 21.10 -8.10
CA ASN A 408 -6.89 21.35 -9.35
C ASN A 408 -6.03 22.11 -10.37
#